data_AF-A0A524AAU9-F1
#
_entry.id   AF-A0A524AAU9-F1
#
_cell.length_a   1.000
_cell.length_b   1.000
_cell.length_c   1.000
_cell.angle_alpha   90.00
_cell.angle_beta   90.00
_cell.angle_gamma   90.00
#
_symmetry.space_group_name_H-M   'P 1'
#
loop_
_entity.id
_entity.type
_entity.pdbx_description
1 polymer ?
#
loop_
_entity_poly.entity_id
_entity_poly.type
_entity_poly.pdbx_seq_one_letter_code
_entity_poly.pdbx_strand_id
1 'polypeptide(L)'
;MRTKHYSIRTEDAYVSWIRRYIFFHDKRHPQEMGVSEIEAFLTHLAVEEHVAASTQNQVLSTLLFLYREVLGKDLERPIDLHPCPQSGRHGRSQPVG
;
A
#
# COMPACT_ATOMS: atom_id res chain seq x y z
N MET A 1 -24.63 -8.45 -2.27
CA MET A 1 -24.18 -7.14 -1.74
C MET A 1 -23.07 -6.63 -2.64
N ARG A 2 -23.32 -5.50 -3.31
CA ARG A 2 -22.40 -4.79 -4.22
C ARG A 2 -21.73 -3.68 -3.41
N THR A 3 -20.50 -3.87 -2.96
CA THR A 3 -19.74 -2.81 -2.28
C THR A 3 -18.28 -2.92 -2.70
N LYS A 4 -17.93 -2.05 -3.67
CA LYS A 4 -16.58 -1.76 -4.18
C LYS A 4 -15.93 -2.93 -4.95
N HIS A 5 -15.99 -2.87 -6.28
CA HIS A 5 -15.32 -3.78 -7.22
C HIS A 5 -13.79 -3.73 -7.07
N TYR A 6 -13.25 -4.40 -6.06
CA TYR A 6 -11.90 -4.94 -6.15
C TYR A 6 -12.06 -6.41 -6.51
N SER A 7 -11.46 -6.84 -7.63
CA SER A 7 -11.50 -8.24 -8.06
C SER A 7 -11.03 -9.13 -6.92
N ILE A 8 -11.54 -10.36 -6.82
CA ILE A 8 -11.18 -11.34 -5.76
C ILE A 8 -9.65 -11.46 -5.54
N ARG A 9 -8.87 -11.24 -6.61
CA ARG A 9 -7.40 -11.25 -6.62
C ARG A 9 -6.76 -10.10 -5.83
N THR A 10 -7.44 -8.97 -5.71
CA THR A 10 -6.98 -7.80 -4.96
C THR A 10 -7.25 -7.95 -3.46
N GLU A 11 -8.32 -8.66 -3.07
CA GLU A 11 -8.56 -9.01 -1.67
C GLU A 11 -7.47 -9.91 -1.10
N ASP A 12 -7.07 -10.96 -1.84
CA ASP A 12 -5.99 -11.84 -1.41
C ASP A 12 -4.67 -11.09 -1.23
N ALA A 13 -4.34 -10.18 -2.14
CA ALA A 13 -3.16 -9.33 -2.03
C ALA A 13 -3.24 -8.44 -0.79
N TYR A 14 -4.40 -7.84 -0.52
CA TYR A 14 -4.60 -6.97 0.64
C TYR A 14 -4.44 -7.74 1.95
N VAL A 15 -5.09 -8.89 2.09
CA VAL A 15 -4.97 -9.75 3.27
C VAL A 15 -3.53 -10.22 3.46
N SER A 16 -2.83 -10.58 2.38
CA SER A 16 -1.42 -10.96 2.42
C SER A 16 -0.54 -9.82 2.95
N TRP A 17 -0.73 -8.59 2.47
CA TRP A 17 0.03 -7.43 2.92
C TRP A 17 -0.28 -7.04 4.36
N ILE A 18 -1.55 -7.07 4.77
CA ILE A 18 -1.96 -6.81 6.16
C ILE A 18 -1.32 -7.84 7.09
N ARG A 19 -1.36 -9.12 6.72
CA ARG A 19 -0.71 -10.19 7.48
C ARG A 19 0.78 -9.92 7.60
N ARG A 20 1.46 -9.61 6.49
CA ARG A 20 2.91 -9.34 6.48
C ARG A 20 3.29 -8.12 7.32
N TYR A 21 2.48 -7.07 7.28
CA TYR A 21 2.62 -5.89 8.13
C TYR A 21 2.52 -6.23 9.62
N ILE A 22 1.51 -7.02 10.02
CA ILE A 22 1.35 -7.47 11.41
C ILE A 22 2.55 -8.33 11.87
N PHE A 23 3.02 -9.25 11.02
CA PHE A 23 4.19 -10.08 11.35
C PHE A 23 5.49 -9.28 11.45
N PHE A 24 5.68 -8.25 10.60
CA PHE A 24 6.84 -7.38 10.64
C PHE A 24 6.94 -6.61 11.96
N HIS A 25 5.79 -6.23 12.54
CA HIS A 25 5.71 -5.54 13.82
C HIS A 25 5.50 -6.48 15.02
N ASP A 26 6.03 -7.71 14.95
CA ASP A 26 5.96 -8.71 16.03
C ASP A 26 4.52 -9.01 16.52
N LYS A 27 3.56 -9.03 15.60
CA LYS A 27 2.12 -9.24 15.89
C LYS A 27 1.50 -8.15 16.76
N ARG A 28 2.09 -6.95 16.84
CA ARG A 28 1.47 -5.80 17.47
C ARG A 28 0.16 -5.46 16.78
N HIS A 29 -0.83 -5.04 17.57
CA HIS A 29 -2.15 -4.74 17.05
C HIS A 29 -2.12 -3.42 16.25
N PRO A 30 -2.70 -3.35 15.03
CA PRO A 30 -2.73 -2.12 14.24
C PRO A 30 -3.34 -0.91 14.96
N GLN A 31 -4.19 -1.12 15.96
CA GLN A 31 -4.70 -0.02 16.80
C GLN A 31 -3.61 0.68 17.61
N GLU A 32 -2.53 -0.01 17.96
CA GLU A 32 -1.42 0.52 18.76
C GLU A 32 -0.29 1.07 17.88
N MET A 33 -0.47 1.02 16.55
CA MET A 33 0.48 1.45 15.54
C MET A 33 -0.11 2.62 14.74
N GLY A 34 0.76 3.40 14.11
CA GLY A 34 0.36 4.57 13.32
C GLY A 34 1.22 4.76 12.10
N VAL A 35 1.38 6.03 11.70
CA VAL A 35 2.09 6.41 10.47
C VAL A 35 3.53 5.93 10.47
N SER A 36 4.25 6.03 11.60
CA SER A 36 5.65 5.63 11.70
C SER A 36 5.87 4.15 11.40
N GLU A 37 4.98 3.27 11.86
CA GLU A 37 5.05 1.84 11.56
C GLU A 37 4.73 1.52 10.10
N ILE A 38 3.84 2.30 9.48
CA ILE A 38 3.54 2.20 8.04
C ILE A 38 4.77 2.59 7.22
N GLU A 39 5.41 3.72 7.56
CA GLU A 39 6.62 4.21 6.89
C GLU A 39 7.80 3.23 7.05
N ALA A 40 8.01 2.69 8.25
CA ALA A 40 9.03 1.69 8.50
C ALA A 40 8.82 0.43 7.64
N PHE A 41 7.58 -0.05 7.54
CA PHE A 41 7.24 -1.21 6.72
C PHE A 41 7.43 -0.94 5.23
N LEU A 42 6.98 0.21 4.72
CA LEU A 42 7.16 0.57 3.31
C LEU A 42 8.65 0.73 2.96
N THR A 43 9.44 1.33 3.87
CA THR A 43 10.89 1.46 3.71
C THR A 43 11.55 0.10 3.66
N HIS A 44 11.18 -0.82 4.55
CA HIS A 44 11.67 -2.19 4.52
C HIS A 44 11.34 -2.89 3.19
N LEU A 45 10.11 -2.73 2.68
CA LEU A 45 9.74 -3.29 1.39
C LEU A 45 10.55 -2.70 0.22
N ALA A 46 10.89 -1.41 0.28
CA ALA A 46 11.67 -0.73 -0.74
C ALA A 46 13.14 -1.16 -0.74
N VAL A 47 13.73 -1.30 0.46
CA VAL A 47 15.17 -1.49 0.65
C VAL A 47 15.55 -2.97 0.69
N GLU A 48 14.81 -3.79 1.45
CA GLU A 48 15.15 -5.20 1.66
C GLU A 48 14.48 -6.10 0.61
N GLU A 49 13.20 -5.85 0.32
CA GLU A 49 12.43 -6.67 -0.64
C GLU A 49 12.46 -6.11 -2.08
N HIS A 50 13.08 -4.94 -2.28
CA HIS A 50 13.22 -4.26 -3.57
C HIS A 50 11.90 -4.17 -4.37
N VAL A 51 10.75 -3.99 -3.68
CA VAL A 51 9.46 -3.99 -4.37
C VAL A 51 9.30 -2.72 -5.21
N ALA A 52 8.65 -2.88 -6.38
CA ALA A 52 8.36 -1.76 -7.27
C ALA A 52 7.50 -0.69 -6.58
N ALA A 53 7.67 0.57 -6.99
CA ALA A 53 6.90 1.70 -6.46
C ALA A 53 5.37 1.53 -6.62
N SER A 54 4.92 0.88 -7.70
CA SER A 54 3.51 0.54 -7.91
C SER A 54 2.98 -0.44 -6.85
N THR A 55 3.81 -1.36 -6.37
CA THR A 55 3.49 -2.27 -5.27
C THR A 55 3.45 -1.53 -3.95
N GLN A 56 4.40 -0.62 -3.68
CA GLN A 56 4.38 0.21 -2.46
C GLN A 56 3.11 1.05 -2.35
N ASN A 57 2.65 1.65 -3.47
CA ASN A 57 1.39 2.37 -3.51
C ASN A 57 0.17 1.49 -3.22
N GLN A 58 0.18 0.24 -3.67
CA GLN A 58 -0.87 -0.73 -3.34
C GLN A 58 -0.84 -1.10 -1.86
N VAL A 59 0.34 -1.33 -1.29
CA VAL A 59 0.51 -1.62 0.14
C VAL A 59 0.05 -0.43 0.99
N LEU A 60 0.49 0.78 0.65
CA LEU A 60 0.07 2.01 1.34
C LEU A 60 -1.46 2.15 1.29
N SER A 61 -2.06 1.97 0.12
CA SER A 61 -3.52 2.05 -0.04
C SER A 61 -4.25 0.97 0.77
N THR A 62 -3.69 -0.24 0.86
CA THR A 62 -4.19 -1.34 1.70
C THR A 62 -4.18 -0.98 3.17
N LEU A 63 -3.06 -0.43 3.67
CA LEU A 63 -2.92 -0.05 5.07
C LEU A 63 -3.83 1.13 5.40
N LEU A 64 -3.90 2.15 4.56
CA LEU A 64 -4.83 3.26 4.75
C LEU A 64 -6.29 2.81 4.79
N PHE A 65 -6.67 1.83 3.94
CA PHE A 65 -7.99 1.22 3.98
C PHE A 65 -8.23 0.47 5.31
N LEU A 66 -7.26 -0.31 5.79
CA LEU A 66 -7.35 -0.98 7.10
C LEU A 66 -7.60 0.03 8.22
N TYR A 67 -6.82 1.12 8.27
CA TYR A 67 -6.97 2.15 9.31
C TYR A 67 -8.31 2.88 9.25
N ARG A 68 -8.76 3.27 8.05
CA ARG A 68 -9.99 4.04 7.91
C ARG A 68 -11.25 3.20 8.03
N GLU A 69 -11.32 2.07 7.33
CA GLU A 69 -12.57 1.33 7.15
C GLU A 69 -12.74 0.21 8.17
N VAL A 70 -11.64 -0.37 8.67
CA VAL A 70 -11.69 -1.44 9.70
C VAL A 70 -11.52 -0.86 11.10
N LEU A 71 -10.53 0.02 11.28
CA LEU A 71 -10.18 0.56 12.60
C LEU A 71 -10.91 1.86 12.93
N GLY A 72 -11.52 2.53 11.93
CA GLY A 72 -12.19 3.82 12.10
C GLY A 72 -11.24 4.95 12.54
N LYS A 73 -9.93 4.79 12.33
CA LYS A 73 -8.90 5.77 12.68
C LYS A 73 -8.53 6.59 11.45
N ASP A 74 -8.75 7.89 11.52
CA ASP A 74 -8.19 8.80 10.51
C ASP A 74 -6.74 9.09 10.89
N LEU A 75 -5.82 8.58 10.07
CA LEU A 75 -4.42 8.95 10.13
C LEU A 75 -4.29 10.29 9.39
N GLU A 76 -4.38 11.40 10.12
CA GLU A 76 -4.16 12.74 9.57
C GLU A 76 -2.74 12.81 8.98
N ARG A 77 -2.66 12.85 7.65
CA ARG A 77 -1.38 12.83 6.91
C ARG A 77 -0.70 14.20 7.02
N PRO A 78 0.63 14.20 7.21
CA PRO A 78 1.46 14.48 6.05
C PRO A 78 2.52 13.39 5.93
N ILE A 79 2.15 12.25 5.34
CA ILE A 79 3.16 11.30 4.86
C ILE A 79 3.80 11.98 3.67
N ASP A 80 4.92 12.68 3.91
CA ASP A 80 5.83 13.24 2.91
C ASP A 80 6.65 12.11 2.26
N LEU A 81 5.95 11.02 1.90
CA LEU A 81 6.45 10.06 0.95
C LEU A 81 6.44 10.82 -0.38
N HIS A 82 7.53 11.52 -0.67
CA HIS A 82 7.78 12.12 -1.97
C HIS A 82 7.28 11.13 -3.02
N PRO A 83 6.20 11.42 -3.74
CA PRO A 83 5.83 10.60 -4.86
C PRO A 83 7.03 10.65 -5.79
N CYS A 84 7.71 9.51 -5.96
CA CYS A 84 8.72 9.39 -6.99
C CYS A 84 8.03 9.86 -8.28
N PRO A 85 8.51 10.95 -8.92
CA PRO A 85 7.85 11.48 -10.10
C PRO A 85 7.82 10.32 -11.08
N GLN A 86 6.62 9.90 -11.47
CA GLN A 86 6.41 8.81 -12.41
C GLN A 86 7.20 9.13 -13.68
N SER A 87 8.41 8.60 -13.75
CA SER A 87 9.25 8.67 -14.93
C SER A 87 8.67 7.65 -15.90
N GLY A 88 7.93 8.17 -16.88
CA GLY A 88 7.20 7.35 -17.84
C GLY A 88 8.09 6.41 -18.65
N ARG A 89 7.49 5.32 -19.14
CA ARG A 89 7.63 4.79 -20.51
C ARG A 89 6.88 3.47 -20.69
N HIS A 90 5.87 3.49 -21.57
CA HIS A 90 5.83 2.72 -22.83
C HIS A 90 4.51 3.10 -23.53
N GLY A 91 4.49 3.72 -24.71
CA GLY A 91 5.14 3.23 -25.91
C GLY A 91 4.13 2.37 -26.69
N ARG A 92 3.22 3.01 -27.43
CA ARG A 92 2.55 2.36 -28.56
C ARG A 92 2.56 3.32 -29.75
N SER A 93 3.37 2.92 -30.72
CA SER A 93 3.62 3.56 -32.00
C SER A 93 2.33 3.92 -32.74
N GLN A 94 2.41 4.99 -33.54
CA GLN A 94 1.51 5.23 -34.66
C GLN A 94 1.50 4.03 -35.63
N PRO A 95 0.48 3.93 -36.49
CA PRO A 95 0.80 4.28 -37.87
C PRO A 95 -0.20 5.24 -38.50
N VAL A 96 0.38 5.99 -39.44
CA VAL A 96 -0.24 6.83 -40.45
C VAL A 96 -1.27 6.04 -41.29
N GLY A 97 -2.37 6.72 -41.63
CA GLY A 97 -3.38 6.30 -42.59
C GLY A 97 -4.20 7.51 -43.00
#